data_AF-A0A1F4I274-F1
#
_entry.id   AF-A0A1F4I274-F1
#
_cell.length_a   1.000
_cell.length_b   1.000
_cell.length_c   1.000
_cell.angle_alpha   90.00
_cell.angle_beta   90.00
_cell.angle_gamma   90.00
#
_symmetry.space_group_name_H-M   'P 1'
#
loop_
_entity.id
_entity.type
_entity.pdbx_description
1 polymer ?
#
loop_
_entity_poly.entity_id
_entity_poly.type
_entity_poly.pdbx_seq_one_letter_code
_entity_poly.pdbx_strand_id
1 'polypeptide(L)'
;MFDPRKVMAMESGGGGLMSTAPDYVRFLQMLRNGGQLDGQRLLSPATLYYMTTDRLSPAVVKTPRYLPGPACGFGLGFAVGTSAGEAAYPASPGAYCWGSAGGTCLWVDPASDLFVVFMMQTPRQRVPYRSLLRNMVYGAVTDVKPPAAPR
;
A
#
# COMPACT_ATOMS: atom_id res chain seq x y z
N MET A 1 -25.47 -10.43 -2.16
CA MET A 1 -24.13 -10.40 -1.53
C MET A 1 -23.33 -11.54 -2.15
N PHE A 2 -22.06 -11.31 -2.51
CA PHE A 2 -21.20 -12.31 -3.15
C PHE A 2 -20.88 -13.44 -2.16
N ASP A 3 -20.98 -14.71 -2.56
CA ASP A 3 -20.56 -15.84 -1.71
C ASP A 3 -19.06 -16.08 -1.95
N PRO A 4 -18.17 -15.78 -0.98
CA PRO A 4 -16.73 -15.92 -1.17
C PRO A 4 -16.25 -17.37 -1.28
N ARG A 5 -17.14 -18.35 -1.07
CA ARG A 5 -16.83 -19.78 -1.17
C ARG A 5 -17.09 -20.35 -2.57
N LYS A 6 -17.69 -19.56 -3.46
CA LYS A 6 -17.99 -20.00 -4.83
C LYS A 6 -16.94 -19.41 -5.78
N VAL A 7 -16.28 -20.30 -6.53
CA VAL A 7 -15.40 -19.87 -7.63
C VAL A 7 -16.25 -19.20 -8.70
N MET A 8 -15.82 -18.02 -9.11
CA MET A 8 -16.55 -17.22 -10.09
C MET A 8 -16.03 -17.52 -11.49
N ALA A 9 -16.93 -17.57 -12.47
CA ALA A 9 -16.59 -17.91 -13.85
C ALA A 9 -15.59 -16.94 -14.52
N MET A 10 -15.42 -15.73 -13.97
CA MET A 10 -14.47 -14.73 -14.46
C MET A 10 -13.59 -14.23 -13.30
N GLU A 11 -12.33 -14.65 -13.29
CA GLU A 11 -11.35 -14.26 -12.28
C GLU A 11 -10.80 -12.85 -12.58
N SER A 12 -11.45 -11.82 -12.02
CA SER A 12 -11.02 -10.44 -12.20
C SER A 12 -9.82 -10.09 -11.31
N GLY A 13 -8.65 -9.88 -11.91
CA GLY A 13 -7.44 -9.47 -11.18
C GLY A 13 -7.53 -8.08 -10.51
N GLY A 14 -8.42 -7.20 -10.99
CA GLY A 14 -8.57 -5.84 -10.46
C GLY A 14 -9.52 -5.70 -9.26
N GLY A 15 -10.40 -6.69 -9.02
CA GLY A 15 -11.42 -6.58 -7.96
C GLY A 15 -12.16 -7.87 -7.60
N GLY A 16 -11.78 -9.02 -8.16
CA GLY A 16 -12.42 -10.31 -7.90
C GLY A 16 -11.75 -11.14 -6.80
N LEU A 17 -10.59 -10.71 -6.29
CA LEU A 17 -9.84 -11.45 -5.28
C LEU A 17 -10.52 -11.39 -3.90
N MET A 18 -10.52 -12.53 -3.22
CA MET A 18 -10.90 -12.69 -1.81
C MET A 18 -9.70 -13.22 -1.04
N SER A 19 -9.52 -12.78 0.19
CA SER A 19 -8.40 -13.21 1.04
C SER A 19 -8.70 -12.92 2.51
N THR A 20 -7.81 -13.34 3.40
CA THR A 20 -7.89 -13.13 4.84
C THR A 20 -6.79 -12.18 5.33
N ALA A 21 -6.95 -11.61 6.53
CA ALA A 21 -5.91 -10.76 7.10
C ALA A 21 -4.57 -11.52 7.28
N PRO A 22 -4.53 -12.76 7.81
CA PRO A 22 -3.30 -13.55 7.87
C PRO A 22 -2.63 -13.77 6.51
N ASP A 23 -3.39 -14.08 5.47
CA ASP A 23 -2.83 -14.29 4.13
C ASP A 23 -2.22 -13.01 3.56
N TYR A 24 -2.91 -11.88 3.71
CA TYR A 24 -2.38 -10.57 3.30
C TYR A 24 -1.18 -10.14 4.13
N VAL A 25 -1.12 -10.47 5.43
CA VAL A 25 0.07 -10.22 6.26
C VAL A 25 1.28 -10.92 5.68
N ARG A 26 1.15 -12.19 5.26
CA ARG A 26 2.25 -12.92 4.60
C ARG A 26 2.68 -12.23 3.31
N PHE A 27 1.73 -11.79 2.48
CA PHE A 27 2.04 -11.03 1.27
C PHE A 27 2.79 -9.71 1.57
N LEU A 28 2.31 -8.91 2.52
CA LEU A 28 2.95 -7.64 2.87
C LEU A 28 4.31 -7.84 3.55
N GLN A 29 4.46 -8.88 4.38
CA GLN A 29 5.76 -9.25 4.96
C GLN A 29 6.75 -9.65 3.87
N MET A 30 6.32 -10.41 2.85
CA MET A 30 7.15 -10.75 1.69
C MET A 30 7.64 -9.50 0.96
N LEU A 31 6.77 -8.49 0.77
CA LEU A 31 7.16 -7.21 0.18
C LEU A 31 8.13 -6.44 1.08
N ARG A 32 7.84 -6.29 2.38
CA ARG A 32 8.74 -5.63 3.36
C ARG A 32 10.13 -6.27 3.37
N ASN A 33 10.19 -7.60 3.26
CA ASN A 33 11.44 -8.38 3.23
C ASN A 33 12.16 -8.34 1.86
N GLY A 34 11.78 -7.45 0.94
CA GLY A 34 12.45 -7.32 -0.34
C GLY A 34 12.13 -8.43 -1.34
N GLY A 35 10.89 -8.95 -1.31
CA GLY A 35 10.40 -9.93 -2.27
C GLY A 35 10.53 -11.40 -1.84
N GLN A 36 10.75 -11.65 -0.54
CA GLN A 36 11.05 -12.98 0.01
C GLN A 36 10.31 -13.24 1.33
N LEU A 37 9.82 -14.47 1.52
CA LEU A 37 9.27 -14.94 2.79
C LEU A 37 9.56 -16.43 2.97
N ASP A 38 9.84 -16.87 4.19
CA ASP A 38 10.04 -18.29 4.55
C ASP A 38 11.05 -19.01 3.64
N GLY A 39 12.14 -18.33 3.27
CA GLY A 39 13.19 -18.85 2.39
C GLY A 39 12.83 -18.88 0.90
N GLN A 40 11.62 -18.51 0.51
CA GLN A 40 11.15 -18.48 -0.88
C GLN A 40 11.14 -17.04 -1.42
N ARG A 41 11.67 -16.86 -2.63
CA ARG A 41 11.72 -15.56 -3.32
C ARG A 41 10.72 -15.51 -4.47
N LEU A 42 9.80 -14.55 -4.42
CA LEU A 42 8.83 -14.28 -5.47
C LEU A 42 9.24 -13.09 -6.35
N LEU A 43 9.91 -12.10 -5.76
CA LEU A 43 10.40 -10.93 -6.47
C LEU A 43 11.88 -10.70 -6.12
N SER A 44 12.68 -10.26 -7.10
CA SER A 44 14.00 -9.73 -6.77
C SER A 44 13.85 -8.38 -6.04
N PRO A 45 14.80 -7.98 -5.18
CA PRO A 45 14.75 -6.67 -4.53
C PRO A 45 14.74 -5.53 -5.55
N ALA A 46 15.43 -5.70 -6.68
CA ALA A 46 15.44 -4.74 -7.78
C ALA A 46 14.08 -4.62 -8.47
N THR A 47 13.38 -5.75 -8.67
CA THR A 47 12.02 -5.77 -9.22
C THR A 47 11.05 -5.06 -8.28
N LEU A 48 11.13 -5.35 -6.98
CA LEU A 48 10.28 -4.69 -6.00
C LEU A 48 10.52 -3.17 -6.00
N TYR A 49 11.78 -2.75 -5.93
CA TYR A 49 12.13 -1.33 -6.06
C TYR A 49 11.57 -0.71 -7.34
N TYR A 50 11.66 -1.42 -8.47
CA TYR A 50 11.11 -0.95 -9.74
C TYR A 50 9.59 -0.74 -9.67
N MET A 51 8.86 -1.68 -9.04
CA MET A 51 7.42 -1.63 -8.85
C MET A 51 6.97 -0.50 -7.92
N THR A 52 7.75 -0.21 -6.87
CA THR A 52 7.39 0.76 -5.82
C THR A 52 8.04 2.13 -6.00
N THR A 53 8.49 2.45 -7.21
CA THR A 53 8.98 3.78 -7.61
C THR A 53 7.91 4.48 -8.43
N ASP A 54 7.79 5.81 -8.34
CA ASP A 54 6.91 6.57 -9.22
C ASP A 54 7.32 6.38 -10.70
N ARG A 55 6.37 5.94 -11.52
CA ARG A 55 6.56 5.72 -12.96
C ARG A 55 5.75 6.68 -13.81
N LEU A 56 5.02 7.60 -13.19
CA LEU A 56 4.29 8.60 -13.94
C LEU A 56 5.27 9.57 -14.61
N SER A 57 5.03 9.83 -15.89
CA SER A 57 5.73 10.91 -16.58
C SER A 57 5.36 12.25 -15.94
N PRO A 58 6.30 13.22 -15.82
CA PRO A 58 5.99 14.58 -15.39
C PRO A 58 4.90 15.26 -16.25
N ALA A 59 4.67 14.78 -17.47
CA ALA A 59 3.60 15.26 -18.34
C ALA A 59 2.19 14.79 -17.92
N VAL A 60 2.08 13.82 -17.00
CA VAL A 60 0.80 13.35 -16.49
C VAL A 60 0.22 14.38 -15.53
N VAL A 61 -0.84 15.06 -15.97
CA VAL A 61 -1.56 16.04 -15.16
C VAL A 61 -2.43 15.34 -14.11
N LYS A 62 -2.06 15.50 -12.83
CA LYS A 62 -2.83 15.00 -11.69
C LYS A 62 -4.07 15.88 -11.47
N THR A 63 -5.24 15.39 -11.89
CA THR A 63 -6.51 16.09 -11.68
C THR A 63 -7.02 15.89 -10.24
N PRO A 64 -8.05 16.63 -9.78
CA PRO A 64 -8.70 16.35 -8.49
C PRO A 64 -9.28 14.92 -8.37
N ARG A 65 -9.45 14.19 -9.48
CA ARG A 65 -9.89 12.78 -9.49
C ARG A 65 -8.73 11.79 -9.39
N TYR A 66 -7.49 12.25 -9.36
CA TYR A 66 -6.32 11.41 -9.16
C TYR A 66 -6.33 10.85 -7.73
N LEU A 67 -6.81 9.61 -7.61
CA LEU A 67 -7.12 8.97 -6.32
C LEU A 67 -5.95 8.96 -5.31
N PRO A 68 -4.68 8.75 -5.70
CA PRO A 68 -3.57 8.81 -4.76
C PRO A 68 -3.37 10.17 -4.10
N GLY A 69 -3.80 11.25 -4.75
CA GLY A 69 -3.57 12.62 -4.30
C GLY A 69 -2.27 13.25 -4.84
N PRO A 70 -2.09 14.57 -4.67
CA PRO A 70 -1.03 15.32 -5.36
C PRO A 70 0.40 14.90 -4.95
N ALA A 71 0.61 14.57 -3.68
CA ALA A 71 1.89 14.15 -3.10
C ALA A 71 2.23 12.67 -3.29
N CYS A 72 1.50 11.99 -4.19
CA CYS A 72 1.75 10.59 -4.53
C CYS A 72 1.97 10.44 -6.04
N GLY A 73 2.97 9.63 -6.38
CA GLY A 73 3.15 9.04 -7.69
C GLY A 73 2.34 7.75 -7.84
N PHE A 74 2.56 7.05 -8.96
CA PHE A 74 2.00 5.72 -9.17
C PHE A 74 3.06 4.81 -9.78
N GLY A 75 3.33 3.71 -9.08
CA GLY A 75 4.23 2.65 -9.54
C GLY A 75 3.48 1.54 -10.26
N LEU A 76 4.06 0.34 -10.26
CA LEU A 76 3.41 -0.84 -10.82
C LEU A 76 2.50 -1.49 -9.76
N GLY A 77 1.25 -1.04 -9.72
CA GLY A 77 0.21 -1.59 -8.84
C GLY A 77 0.02 -0.87 -7.51
N PHE A 78 0.80 0.19 -7.22
CA PHE A 78 0.73 0.92 -5.97
C PHE A 78 0.77 2.44 -6.18
N ALA A 79 0.04 3.16 -5.32
CA ALA A 79 0.34 4.57 -5.07
C ALA A 79 1.65 4.66 -4.27
N VAL A 80 2.52 5.60 -4.62
CA VAL A 80 3.85 5.76 -4.00
C VAL A 80 4.01 7.18 -3.48
N GLY A 81 4.34 7.35 -2.21
CA GLY A 81 4.62 8.67 -1.63
C GLY A 81 5.89 9.28 -2.23
N THR A 82 5.81 10.52 -2.73
CA THR A 82 6.95 11.21 -3.37
C THR A 82 7.59 12.27 -2.49
N SER A 83 6.86 12.81 -1.51
CA SER A 83 7.32 13.87 -0.61
C SER A 83 6.81 13.65 0.81
N ALA A 84 7.65 13.94 1.80
CA ALA A 84 7.24 13.95 3.20
C ALA A 84 6.43 15.22 3.49
N GLY A 85 5.31 15.10 4.20
CA GLY A 85 4.54 16.24 4.73
C GLY A 85 3.57 16.92 3.76
N GLU A 86 3.65 16.66 2.45
CA GLU A 86 2.68 17.19 1.48
C GLU A 86 1.45 16.27 1.30
N ALA A 87 1.55 15.01 1.74
CA ALA A 87 0.43 14.09 1.72
C ALA A 87 -0.57 14.43 2.84
N ALA A 88 -1.86 14.19 2.58
CA ALA A 88 -2.95 14.39 3.55
C ALA A 88 -2.88 13.44 4.78
N TYR A 89 -1.85 12.60 4.85
CA TYR A 89 -1.60 11.63 5.91
C TYR A 89 -0.10 11.34 6.00
N PRO A 90 0.42 10.92 7.17
CA PRO A 90 1.81 10.54 7.34
C PRO A 90 2.22 9.45 6.34
N ALA A 91 3.26 9.74 5.57
CA ALA A 91 3.88 8.81 4.65
C ALA A 91 5.33 9.24 4.42
N SER A 92 6.25 8.30 4.57
CA SER A 92 7.63 8.48 4.15
C SER A 92 7.71 8.46 2.60
N PRO A 93 8.63 9.21 1.98
CA PRO A 93 8.96 9.00 0.58
C PRO A 93 9.30 7.53 0.31
N GLY A 94 8.75 6.97 -0.77
CA GLY A 94 8.88 5.55 -1.09
C GLY A 94 7.95 4.60 -0.32
N ALA A 95 7.16 5.08 0.64
CA ALA A 95 6.06 4.30 1.18
C ALA A 95 5.01 4.07 0.08
N TYR A 96 4.46 2.87 0.00
CA TYR A 96 3.52 2.49 -1.06
C TYR A 96 2.26 1.84 -0.51
N CYS A 97 1.13 2.10 -1.16
CA CYS A 97 -0.17 1.73 -0.64
C CYS A 97 -1.20 1.46 -1.74
N TRP A 98 -2.29 0.81 -1.34
CA TRP A 98 -3.51 0.75 -2.14
C TRP A 98 -4.72 0.46 -1.25
N GLY A 99 -5.92 0.52 -1.83
CA GLY A 99 -7.15 0.18 -1.13
C GLY A 99 -8.25 -0.30 -2.05
N SER A 100 -9.19 -1.06 -1.49
CA SER A 100 -10.33 -1.64 -2.21
C SER A 100 -11.62 -0.84 -2.03
N ALA A 101 -12.54 -0.96 -2.98
CA ALA A 101 -13.89 -0.43 -2.83
C ALA A 101 -14.66 -1.07 -1.64
N GLY A 102 -14.34 -2.32 -1.30
CA GLY A 102 -14.97 -3.05 -0.18
C GLY A 102 -14.57 -2.57 1.22
N GLY A 103 -13.56 -1.68 1.32
CA GLY A 103 -13.12 -1.08 2.56
C GLY A 103 -11.71 -1.49 3.00
N THR A 104 -11.16 -2.59 2.47
CA THR A 104 -9.79 -2.99 2.79
C THR A 104 -8.77 -1.93 2.35
N CYS A 105 -7.69 -1.78 3.11
CA CYS A 105 -6.53 -0.98 2.73
C CYS A 105 -5.24 -1.57 3.26
N LEU A 106 -4.14 -1.21 2.60
CA LEU A 106 -2.81 -1.66 2.95
C LEU A 106 -1.77 -0.59 2.67
N TRP A 107 -0.65 -0.67 3.38
CA TRP A 107 0.56 0.03 3.00
C TRP A 107 1.80 -0.65 3.55
N VAL A 108 2.92 -0.37 2.91
CA VAL A 108 4.26 -0.70 3.39
C VAL A 108 5.07 0.59 3.41
N ASP A 109 5.80 0.79 4.49
CA ASP A 109 6.72 1.89 4.68
C ASP A 109 8.10 1.33 5.03
N PRO A 110 8.99 1.19 4.03
CA PRO A 110 10.35 0.70 4.25
C PRO A 110 11.18 1.58 5.18
N ALA A 111 10.94 2.90 5.22
CA ALA A 111 11.70 3.82 6.06
C ALA A 111 11.38 3.61 7.54
N SER A 112 10.11 3.30 7.85
CA SER A 112 9.63 2.97 9.20
C SER A 112 9.71 1.48 9.53
N ASP A 113 10.27 0.66 8.63
CA ASP A 113 10.32 -0.80 8.73
C ASP A 113 8.96 -1.44 9.10
N LEU A 114 7.88 -0.96 8.47
CA LEU A 114 6.48 -1.22 8.83
C LEU A 114 5.66 -1.66 7.62
N PHE A 115 4.65 -2.52 7.85
CA PHE A 115 3.48 -2.62 6.98
C PHE A 115 2.19 -2.67 7.80
N VAL A 116 1.07 -2.35 7.17
CA VAL A 116 -0.26 -2.51 7.76
C VAL A 116 -1.23 -3.07 6.72
N VAL A 117 -2.09 -3.97 7.18
CA VAL A 117 -3.32 -4.36 6.49
C VAL A 117 -4.50 -4.08 7.41
N PHE A 118 -5.56 -3.50 6.87
CA PHE A 118 -6.82 -3.28 7.57
C PHE A 118 -7.99 -3.76 6.73
N MET A 119 -8.84 -4.59 7.32
CA MET A 119 -9.98 -5.21 6.67
C MET A 119 -11.30 -4.84 7.33
N MET A 120 -11.88 -3.72 6.91
CA MET A 120 -13.22 -3.32 7.35
C MET A 120 -14.29 -3.96 6.47
N GLN A 121 -15.43 -4.29 7.08
CA GLN A 121 -16.58 -4.88 6.40
C GLN A 121 -17.63 -3.80 6.04
N THR A 122 -17.16 -2.68 5.51
CA THR A 122 -18.03 -1.58 5.08
C THR A 122 -17.39 -0.75 3.97
N PRO A 123 -18.08 -0.56 2.83
CA PRO A 123 -17.58 0.32 1.79
C PRO A 123 -17.77 1.79 2.16
N ARG A 124 -18.81 2.14 2.93
CA ARG A 124 -19.25 3.54 3.12
C ARG A 124 -18.24 4.38 3.91
N GLN A 125 -17.59 3.78 4.89
CA GLN A 125 -16.72 4.47 5.83
C GLN A 125 -15.23 4.40 5.45
N ARG A 126 -14.90 3.85 4.28
CA ARG A 126 -13.51 3.53 3.92
C ARG A 126 -12.56 4.72 3.89
N VAL A 127 -13.01 5.88 3.41
CA VAL A 127 -12.15 7.06 3.25
C VAL A 127 -11.75 7.67 4.60
N PRO A 128 -12.67 8.06 5.51
CA PRO A 128 -12.29 8.66 6.78
C PRO A 128 -11.46 7.71 7.66
N TYR A 129 -11.81 6.42 7.69
CA TYR A 129 -11.07 5.45 8.51
C TYR A 129 -9.67 5.17 8.00
N ARG A 130 -9.40 5.25 6.68
CA ARG A 130 -8.03 5.10 6.14
C ARG A 130 -7.09 6.16 6.70
N SER A 131 -7.52 7.43 6.69
CA SER A 131 -6.72 8.54 7.21
C SER A 131 -6.57 8.44 8.73
N LEU A 132 -7.66 8.18 9.45
CA LEU A 132 -7.64 8.05 10.91
C LEU A 132 -6.71 6.91 11.35
N LEU A 133 -6.84 5.73 10.76
CA LEU A 133 -6.00 4.58 11.07
C LEU A 133 -4.52 4.90 10.86
N ARG A 134 -4.18 5.53 9.73
CA ARG A 134 -2.80 5.87 9.42
C ARG A 134 -2.22 6.84 10.44
N ASN A 135 -2.96 7.89 10.82
CA ASN A 135 -2.52 8.82 11.87
C ASN A 135 -2.30 8.10 13.20
N MET A 136 -3.22 7.21 13.60
CA MET A 136 -3.09 6.46 14.86
C MET A 136 -1.90 5.51 14.85
N VAL A 137 -1.67 4.78 13.75
CA VAL A 137 -0.53 3.86 13.64
C VAL A 137 0.79 4.61 13.74
N TYR A 138 0.98 5.65 12.91
CA TYR A 138 2.23 6.41 12.93
C TYR A 138 2.43 7.18 14.24
N GLY A 139 1.35 7.68 14.86
CA GLY A 139 1.41 8.30 16.19
C GLY A 139 1.76 7.33 17.31
N ALA A 140 1.60 6.03 17.11
CA ALA A 140 1.94 4.98 18.07
C ALA A 140 3.36 4.40 17.87
N VAL A 141 4.04 4.72 16.76
CA VAL A 141 5.42 4.29 16.53
C VAL A 141 6.36 5.21 17.31
N THR A 142 7.00 4.68 18.36
CA THR A 142 7.94 5.43 19.22
C THR A 142 9.38 5.34 18.73
N ASP A 143 9.73 4.27 18.04
CA ASP A 143 11.11 3.96 17.65
C ASP A 143 11.32 4.26 16.15
N VAL A 144 11.39 5.54 15.80
CA VAL A 144 11.68 5.95 14.42
C VAL A 144 13.18 5.82 14.20
N LYS A 145 13.60 4.84 13.38
CA LYS A 145 14.97 4.80 12.88
C LYS A 145 15.21 6.06 12.03
N PRO A 146 16.24 6.87 12.31
CA PRO A 146 16.53 8.05 11.50
C PRO A 146 16.74 7.64 10.04
N PRO A 147 16.32 8.46 9.06
CA PRO A 147 16.48 8.14 7.65
C PRO A 147 17.95 7.84 7.35
N ALA A 148 18.20 6.74 6.64
CA ALA A 148 19.55 6.41 6.21
C ALA A 148 20.10 7.56 5.33
N ALA A 149 21.35 7.95 5.57
CA ALA A 149 22.01 8.99 4.78
C ALA A 149 21.93 8.64 3.28
N PRO A 150 21.71 9.63 2.40
CA PRO A 150 21.70 9.39 0.97
C PRO A 150 23.03 8.77 0.53
N ARG A 151 22.95 7.71 -0.29
CA ARG A 151 24.12 7.11 -0.95
C ARG A 151 24.63 8.02 -2.07
#